data_AF-A0A963TTA3-F1
#
_entry.id   AF-A0A963TTA3-F1
#
_cell.length_a   1.000
_cell.length_b   1.000
_cell.length_c   1.000
_cell.angle_alpha   90.00
_cell.angle_beta   90.00
_cell.angle_gamma   90.00
#
_symmetry.space_group_name_H-M   'P 1'
#
loop_
_entity.id
_entity.type
_entity.pdbx_description
1 polymer ?
#
loop_
_entity_poly.entity_id
_entity_poly.type
_entity_poly.pdbx_seq_one_letter_code
_entity_poly.pdbx_strand_id
1 'polypeptide(L)'
;MATLLTTSEREAGLPSLGATGWQAVEDRDAIRKIWRFRTFSEAWGFMARAALAAEKLNHHPEWTNIYNVVDVTLTTHDCAGLSALDLALATRMDRLAGDTEVQTDHGAPVQCLCELHAGRAG
;
A
#
# COMPACT_ATOMS: atom_id res chain seq x y z
N MET A 1 -16.75 -5.11 9.95
CA MET A 1 -16.07 -3.81 9.85
C MET A 1 -14.62 -4.02 10.20
N ALA A 2 -13.71 -3.46 9.41
CA ALA A 2 -12.28 -3.50 9.71
C ALA A 2 -11.97 -2.57 10.90
N THR A 3 -10.88 -2.85 11.61
CA THR A 3 -10.39 -2.03 12.73
C THR A 3 -9.12 -1.32 12.31
N LEU A 4 -8.93 -0.09 12.79
CA LEU A 4 -7.66 0.63 12.62
C LEU A 4 -6.51 -0.17 13.25
N LEU A 5 -5.37 -0.18 12.58
CA LEU A 5 -4.14 -0.71 13.16
C LEU A 5 -3.77 0.12 14.39
N THR A 6 -3.54 -0.58 15.50
CA THR A 6 -2.92 -0.02 16.71
C THR A 6 -1.48 0.40 16.44
N THR A 7 -0.91 1.24 17.31
CA THR A 7 0.50 1.63 17.23
C THR A 7 1.45 0.43 17.18
N SER A 8 1.20 -0.58 18.03
CA SER A 8 2.03 -1.79 18.08
C SER A 8 1.97 -2.59 16.78
N GLU A 9 0.80 -2.71 16.15
CA GLU A 9 0.65 -3.40 14.86
C GLU A 9 1.32 -2.61 13.72
N ARG A 10 1.27 -1.28 13.76
CA ARG A 10 1.96 -0.41 12.79
C ARG A 10 3.48 -0.55 12.90
N GLU A 11 4.01 -0.48 14.12
CA GLU A 11 5.44 -0.68 14.40
C GLU A 11 5.94 -2.05 13.94
N ALA A 12 5.11 -3.09 14.05
CA ALA A 12 5.46 -4.43 13.57
C ALA A 12 5.36 -4.58 12.04
N GLY A 13 4.34 -3.99 11.41
CA GLY A 13 4.02 -4.23 10.00
C GLY A 13 4.67 -3.27 9.01
N LEU A 14 4.60 -1.97 9.27
CA LEU A 14 4.98 -0.92 8.32
C LEU A 14 6.47 -0.92 7.94
N PRO A 15 7.44 -1.15 8.85
CA PRO A 15 8.86 -1.10 8.48
C PRO A 15 9.24 -2.05 7.34
N SER A 16 8.62 -3.24 7.29
CA SER A 16 8.87 -4.21 6.23
C SER A 16 8.38 -3.74 4.86
N LEU A 17 7.23 -3.04 4.82
CA LEU A 17 6.71 -2.44 3.60
C LEU A 17 7.54 -1.21 3.18
N GLY A 18 7.98 -0.41 4.15
CA GLY A 18 8.90 0.70 3.90
C GLY A 18 10.21 0.24 3.24
N ALA A 19 10.75 -0.90 3.69
CA ALA A 19 11.96 -1.48 3.11
C ALA A 19 11.80 -1.94 1.64
N THR A 20 10.56 -2.21 1.19
CA THR A 20 10.28 -2.53 -0.22
C THR A 20 9.89 -1.31 -1.04
N GLY A 21 9.82 -0.12 -0.44
CA GLY A 21 9.53 1.15 -1.13
C GLY A 21 8.07 1.61 -1.05
N TRP A 22 7.27 1.10 -0.11
CA TRP A 22 6.04 1.79 0.28
C TRP A 22 6.37 3.09 1.03
N GLN A 23 5.60 4.13 0.78
CA GLN A 23 5.72 5.46 1.38
C GLN A 23 4.38 5.88 2.01
N ALA A 24 4.43 6.79 2.97
CA ALA A 24 3.24 7.42 3.53
C ALA A 24 2.65 8.43 2.55
N VAL A 25 1.32 8.53 2.52
CA VAL A 25 0.62 9.60 1.81
C VAL A 25 0.47 10.80 2.74
N GLU A 26 0.84 11.98 2.27
CA GLU A 26 0.69 13.23 3.03
C GLU A 26 -0.79 13.45 3.41
N ASP A 27 -1.04 13.84 4.65
CA ASP A 27 -2.36 14.12 5.23
C ASP A 27 -3.40 12.98 5.15
N ARG A 28 -2.99 11.74 4.83
CA ARG A 28 -3.87 10.57 4.77
C ARG A 28 -3.25 9.40 5.54
N ASP A 29 -4.08 8.68 6.31
CA ASP A 29 -3.67 7.41 6.91
C ASP A 29 -3.73 6.30 5.84
N ALA A 30 -2.76 6.33 4.94
CA ALA A 30 -2.66 5.51 3.75
C ALA A 30 -1.19 5.26 3.38
N ILE A 31 -0.94 4.15 2.70
CA ILE A 31 0.37 3.82 2.13
C ILE A 31 0.28 3.85 0.61
N ARG A 32 1.36 4.29 -0.05
CA ARG A 32 1.46 4.37 -1.51
C ARG A 32 2.74 3.76 -2.02
N LYS A 33 2.68 3.14 -3.20
CA LYS A 33 3.86 2.62 -3.91
C LYS A 33 3.64 2.70 -5.42
N ILE A 34 4.73 3.02 -6.14
CA ILE A 34 4.73 3.14 -7.59
C ILE A 34 5.67 2.07 -8.17
N TRP A 35 5.11 1.15 -8.95
CA TRP A 35 5.89 0.18 -9.71
C TRP A 35 6.08 0.63 -11.15
N ARG A 36 7.30 0.49 -11.66
CA ARG A 36 7.65 0.68 -13.07
C ARG A 36 8.03 -0.67 -13.68
N PHE A 37 7.13 -1.21 -14.49
CA PHE A 37 7.36 -2.43 -15.26
C PHE A 37 8.13 -2.13 -16.56
N ARG A 38 8.58 -3.16 -17.28
CA ARG A 38 9.30 -2.92 -18.56
C ARG A 38 8.33 -2.58 -19.70
N THR A 39 7.11 -3.10 -19.63
CA THR A 39 6.08 -2.92 -20.66
C THR A 39 4.69 -2.78 -20.04
N PHE A 40 3.73 -2.28 -20.83
CA PHE A 40 2.31 -2.28 -20.45
C PHE A 40 1.77 -3.70 -20.18
N SER A 41 2.19 -4.71 -20.94
CA SER A 41 1.74 -6.10 -20.76
C SER A 41 2.12 -6.64 -19.38
N GLU A 42 3.33 -6.34 -18.92
CA GLU A 42 3.80 -6.70 -17.57
C GLU A 42 3.01 -5.97 -16.48
N ALA A 43 2.80 -4.66 -16.64
CA ALA A 43 2.00 -3.87 -15.72
C ALA A 43 0.57 -4.42 -15.60
N TRP A 44 -0.07 -4.71 -16.73
CA TRP A 44 -1.41 -5.29 -16.77
C TRP A 44 -1.45 -6.69 -16.14
N GLY A 45 -0.44 -7.53 -16.40
CA GLY A 45 -0.32 -8.84 -15.78
C GLY A 45 -0.15 -8.80 -14.26
N PHE A 46 0.52 -7.76 -13.73
CA PHE A 46 0.53 -7.46 -12.31
C PHE A 46 -0.87 -7.06 -11.81
N MET A 47 -1.49 -6.06 -12.46
CA MET A 47 -2.81 -5.54 -12.06
C MET A 47 -3.88 -6.63 -12.05
N ALA A 48 -3.94 -7.47 -13.09
CA ALA A 48 -4.90 -8.57 -13.17
C ALA A 48 -4.77 -9.56 -12.00
N ARG A 49 -3.54 -9.92 -11.61
CA ARG A 49 -3.31 -10.80 -10.46
C ARG A 49 -3.59 -10.10 -9.13
N ALA A 50 -3.29 -8.80 -9.02
CA ALA A 50 -3.59 -8.00 -7.85
C ALA A 50 -5.11 -7.84 -7.66
N ALA A 51 -5.88 -7.67 -8.74
CA ALA A 51 -7.34 -7.62 -8.69
C ALA A 51 -7.94 -8.91 -8.13
N LEU A 52 -7.43 -10.09 -8.52
CA LEU A 52 -7.86 -11.36 -7.93
C LEU A 52 -7.54 -11.47 -6.43
N ALA A 53 -6.41 -10.90 -5.99
CA ALA A 53 -6.06 -10.85 -4.57
C ALA A 53 -6.97 -9.90 -3.80
N ALA A 54 -7.27 -8.73 -4.37
CA ALA A 54 -8.19 -7.74 -3.82
C ALA A 54 -9.60 -8.32 -3.63
N GLU A 55 -10.15 -8.97 -4.66
CA GLU A 55 -11.45 -9.65 -4.60
C GLU A 55 -11.49 -10.72 -3.51
N LYS A 56 -10.44 -11.54 -3.39
CA LYS A 56 -10.37 -12.57 -2.35
C LYS A 56 -10.36 -11.98 -0.93
N LEU A 57 -9.76 -10.80 -0.75
CA LEU A 57 -9.72 -10.09 0.52
C LEU A 57 -10.96 -9.24 0.76
N ASN A 58 -11.80 -9.04 -0.26
CA ASN A 58 -12.85 -8.02 -0.30
C ASN A 58 -12.30 -6.64 0.12
N HIS A 59 -11.12 -6.29 -0.41
CA HIS A 59 -10.40 -5.05 -0.12
C HIS A 59 -9.69 -4.56 -1.38
N HIS A 60 -10.04 -3.37 -1.85
CA HIS A 60 -9.65 -2.89 -3.18
C HIS A 60 -8.68 -1.71 -3.11
N PRO A 61 -7.69 -1.63 -4.02
CA PRO A 61 -6.78 -0.49 -4.08
C PRO A 61 -7.42 0.75 -4.71
N GLU A 62 -6.90 1.92 -4.35
CA GLU A 62 -6.94 3.11 -5.20
C GLU A 62 -5.72 3.05 -6.13
N TRP A 63 -5.88 3.07 -7.45
CA TRP A 63 -4.72 3.04 -8.36
C TRP A 63 -4.89 3.83 -9.65
N THR A 64 -3.77 4.22 -10.24
CA THR A 64 -3.68 4.71 -11.62
C THR A 64 -2.66 3.89 -12.39
N ASN A 65 -2.90 3.71 -13.69
CA ASN A 65 -1.95 3.05 -14.59
C ASN A 65 -1.70 3.92 -15.81
N ILE A 66 -0.43 4.25 -16.05
CA ILE A 66 0.03 4.98 -17.22
C ILE A 66 1.10 4.12 -17.89
N TYR A 67 0.71 3.44 -18.98
CA TYR A 67 1.58 2.51 -19.69
C TYR A 67 2.21 1.46 -18.75
N ASN A 68 3.52 1.53 -18.50
CA ASN A 68 4.26 0.60 -17.67
C ASN A 68 4.37 1.03 -16.21
N VAL A 69 3.73 2.14 -15.80
CA VAL A 69 3.75 2.63 -14.43
C VAL A 69 2.40 2.35 -13.77
N VAL A 70 2.42 1.74 -12.58
CA VAL A 70 1.24 1.51 -11.74
C VAL A 70 1.47 2.16 -10.39
N ASP A 71 0.67 3.15 -10.08
CA ASP A 71 0.69 3.91 -8.83
C ASP A 71 -0.49 3.47 -7.97
N VAL A 72 -0.21 2.91 -6.79
CA VAL A 72 -1.20 2.31 -5.91
C VAL A 72 -1.17 2.97 -4.55
N THR A 73 -2.35 3.35 -4.07
CA THR A 73 -2.61 3.79 -2.70
C THR A 73 -3.55 2.81 -2.00
N LEU A 74 -3.24 2.44 -0.76
CA LEU A 74 -4.02 1.56 0.08
C LEU A 74 -4.43 2.26 1.38
N THR A 75 -5.72 2.19 1.68
CA THR A 75 -6.34 2.60 2.94
C THR A 75 -7.66 1.86 3.07
N THR A 76 -8.16 1.69 4.29
CA THR A 76 -9.46 1.07 4.54
C THR A 76 -10.52 2.12 4.80
N HIS A 77 -11.43 2.31 3.84
CA HIS A 77 -12.49 3.32 3.93
C HIS A 77 -13.42 3.13 5.14
N ASP A 78 -13.77 1.88 5.47
CA ASP A 78 -14.68 1.53 6.57
C ASP A 78 -14.21 2.06 7.93
N CYS A 79 -12.89 2.12 8.16
CA CYS A 79 -12.30 2.61 9.41
C CYS A 79 -11.54 3.93 9.24
N ALA A 80 -11.64 4.55 8.06
CA ALA A 80 -10.99 5.82 7.71
C ALA A 80 -9.46 5.84 7.98
N GLY A 81 -8.78 4.74 7.67
CA GLY A 81 -7.33 4.64 7.83
C GLY A 81 -6.79 3.24 7.56
N LEU A 82 -5.55 2.97 8.00
CA LEU A 82 -4.90 1.69 7.77
C LEU A 82 -5.50 0.59 8.65
N SER A 83 -5.77 -0.56 8.04
CA SER A 83 -6.16 -1.80 8.71
C SER A 83 -5.23 -2.96 8.34
N ALA A 84 -5.46 -4.14 8.92
CA ALA A 84 -4.74 -5.36 8.55
C ALA A 84 -4.94 -5.75 7.07
N LEU A 85 -6.03 -5.31 6.43
CA LEU A 85 -6.31 -5.59 5.01
C LEU A 85 -5.32 -4.85 4.10
N ASP A 86 -4.95 -3.62 4.45
CA ASP A 86 -3.97 -2.82 3.70
C ASP A 86 -2.60 -3.50 3.72
N LEU A 87 -2.14 -3.94 4.91
CA LEU A 87 -0.87 -4.65 5.04
C LEU A 87 -0.86 -5.97 4.27
N ALA A 88 -1.98 -6.71 4.31
CA ALA A 88 -2.12 -7.99 3.61
C ALA A 88 -2.09 -7.80 2.08
N LEU A 89 -2.82 -6.81 1.56
CA LEU A 89 -2.85 -6.53 0.13
C LEU A 89 -1.51 -5.96 -0.36
N ALA A 90 -0.88 -5.05 0.38
CA ALA A 90 0.45 -4.52 0.08
C ALA A 90 1.49 -5.64 -0.05
N THR A 91 1.54 -6.53 0.95
CA THR A 91 2.45 -7.69 0.96
C THR A 91 2.18 -8.61 -0.24
N ARG A 92 0.92 -8.80 -0.62
CA ARG A 92 0.56 -9.64 -1.75
C ARG A 92 0.98 -9.00 -3.08
N MET A 93 0.80 -7.70 -3.23
CA MET A 93 1.23 -6.93 -4.40
C MET A 93 2.75 -6.96 -4.55
N ASP A 94 3.52 -6.78 -3.46
CA ASP A 94 4.98 -6.90 -3.49
C ASP A 94 5.43 -8.25 -4.06
N ARG A 95 4.81 -9.34 -3.58
CA ARG A 95 5.12 -10.69 -4.10
C ARG A 95 4.73 -10.88 -5.58
N LEU A 96 3.68 -10.20 -6.04
CA LEU A 96 3.22 -10.29 -7.44
C LEU A 96 4.10 -9.48 -8.39
N ALA A 97 4.62 -8.35 -7.91
CA ALA A 97 5.53 -7.47 -8.64
C ALA A 97 6.95 -8.06 -8.74
N GLY A 98 7.39 -8.87 -7.76
CA GLY A 98 8.75 -9.41 -7.74
C GLY A 98 9.80 -8.30 -7.65
N ASP A 99 10.92 -8.45 -8.36
CA ASP A 99 12.03 -7.48 -8.36
C ASP A 99 11.81 -6.30 -9.33
N THR A 100 10.55 -5.97 -9.64
CA THR A 100 10.19 -4.84 -10.50
C THR A 100 10.72 -3.53 -9.91
N GLU A 101 11.20 -2.63 -10.77
CA GLU A 101 11.66 -1.31 -10.38
C GLU A 101 10.58 -0.56 -9.60
N VAL A 102 10.97 -0.01 -8.44
CA VAL A 102 10.13 0.88 -7.66
C VAL A 102 10.52 2.31 -7.99
N GLN A 103 9.58 3.07 -8.51
CA GLN A 103 9.79 4.49 -8.73
C GLN A 103 9.56 5.21 -7.40
N THR A 104 10.62 5.74 -6.81
CA THR A 104 10.53 6.57 -5.61
C THR A 104 10.17 8.00 -5.98
N ASP A 105 9.32 8.63 -5.18
CA ASP A 105 9.12 10.08 -5.20
C ASP A 105 9.39 10.68 -3.81
N HIS A 106 9.00 11.94 -3.61
CA HIS A 106 9.18 12.67 -2.36
C HIS A 106 8.23 12.25 -1.23
N GLY A 107 7.56 11.09 -1.33
CA GLY A 107 6.71 10.54 -0.27
C GLY A 107 7.43 10.35 1.06
N ALA A 108 6.72 10.62 2.17
CA ALA A 108 7.28 10.51 3.51
C ALA A 108 7.55 9.04 3.91
N PRO A 109 8.49 8.76 4.83
CA PRO A 109 8.71 7.41 5.34
C PRO A 109 7.44 6.87 6.02
N VAL A 110 7.07 5.60 5.76
CA VAL A 110 5.87 4.97 6.36
C VAL A 110 5.85 4.99 7.88
N GLN A 111 7.02 5.11 8.52
CA GLN A 111 7.15 5.21 9.98
C GLN A 111 6.43 6.44 10.56
N CYS A 112 6.26 7.53 9.79
CA CYS A 112 5.51 8.70 10.26
C CYS A 112 4.02 8.37 10.53
N LEU A 113 3.48 7.31 9.90
CA LEU A 113 2.11 6.84 10.12
C LEU A 113 1.92 6.18 11.49
N CYS A 114 3.02 5.78 12.16
CA CYS A 114 2.95 5.32 13.55
C CYS A 114 2.61 6.48 14.50
N GLU A 115 3.14 7.67 14.23
CA GLU A 115 2.98 8.88 15.05
C GLU A 115 1.61 9.55 14.81
N LEU A 116 1.13 9.56 13.56
CA LEU A 116 -0.19 10.11 13.19
C LEU A 116 -1.36 9.47 13.93
N HIS A 117 -1.30 8.16 14.23
CA HIS A 117 -2.36 7.47 14.97
C HIS A 117 -2.34 7.80 16.46
N ALA A 118 -1.15 8.01 17.05
CA ALA A 118 -1.01 8.36 18.46
C ALA A 118 -1.70 9.70 18.81
N GLY A 119 -1.78 10.64 17.86
CA GLY A 119 -2.41 11.95 18.04
C GLY A 119 -3.94 11.99 17.95
N ARG A 120 -4.60 10.91 17.50
CA ARG A 120 -6.07 10.84 17.37
C ARG A 120 -6.77 10.10 18.51
N ALA A 121 -6.02 9.55 19.46
CA ALA A 121 -6.52 8.83 20.62
C ALA A 121 -6.74 9.73 21.86
N GLY A 122 -6.77 11.05 21.69
CA GLY A 122 -7.00 12.06 22.73
C GLY A 122 -8.31 12.81 22.57
#